data_AF-A0A8S3FLU4-F1
#
_entry.id   AF-A0A8S3FLU4-F1
#
_cell.length_a   1.000
_cell.length_b   1.000
_cell.length_c   1.000
_cell.angle_alpha   90.00
_cell.angle_beta   90.00
_cell.angle_gamma   90.00
#
_symmetry.space_group_name_H-M   'P 1'
#
loop_
_entity.id
_entity.type
_entity.pdbx_description
1 polymer ?
#
loop_
_entity_poly.entity_id
_entity_poly.type
_entity_poly.pdbx_seq_one_letter_code
_entity_poly.pdbx_strand_id
1 'polypeptide(L)'
;QRSTLEKEHFEIIAIIEGCFDHTGFSCHYRTSYLPDELLWDYQFSPCNPTLNGYDYKKFNDVQLISSHPVMNYDDDELNDVRTSENIPQFATFI
;
A
#
# COMPACT_ATOMS: atom_id res chain seq x y z
N GLN A 1 3.20 -21.19 3.91
CA GLN A 1 2.84 -19.94 4.62
C GLN A 1 1.98 -19.04 3.74
N ARG A 2 2.41 -18.66 2.51
CA ARG A 2 1.57 -17.89 1.56
C ARG A 2 0.32 -18.62 1.07
N SER A 3 0.50 -19.86 0.61
CA SER A 3 -0.60 -20.76 0.22
C SER A 3 -1.58 -21.11 1.35
N THR A 4 -1.23 -20.72 2.59
CA THR A 4 -2.10 -20.84 3.76
C THR A 4 -2.99 -19.61 3.88
N LEU A 5 -2.43 -18.41 3.68
CA LEU A 5 -3.14 -17.12 3.76
C LEU A 5 -4.30 -17.00 2.76
N GLU A 6 -4.14 -17.51 1.54
CA GLU A 6 -5.21 -17.57 0.52
C GLU A 6 -6.43 -18.38 0.99
N LYS A 7 -6.27 -19.27 1.99
CA LYS A 7 -7.35 -20.13 2.49
C LYS A 7 -7.93 -19.65 3.82
N GLU A 8 -7.40 -18.57 4.37
CA GLU A 8 -7.89 -18.01 5.62
C GLU A 8 -9.16 -17.20 5.39
N HIS A 9 -9.99 -17.09 6.42
CA HIS A 9 -11.24 -16.34 6.37
C HIS A 9 -11.08 -14.98 7.07
N PHE A 10 -10.50 -14.02 6.36
CA PHE A 10 -10.39 -12.64 6.83
C PHE A 10 -10.65 -11.64 5.69
N GLU A 11 -10.87 -10.39 6.05
CA GLU A 11 -11.02 -9.27 5.13
C GLU A 11 -10.27 -8.06 5.70
N ILE A 12 -9.51 -7.37 4.86
CA ILE A 12 -8.82 -6.15 5.23
C ILE A 12 -9.70 -4.97 4.85
N ILE A 13 -10.13 -4.20 5.84
CA ILE A 13 -10.90 -2.97 5.63
C ILE A 13 -9.93 -1.79 5.63
N ALA A 14 -9.80 -1.12 4.49
CA ALA A 14 -9.02 0.11 4.37
C ALA A 14 -9.95 1.32 4.44
N ILE A 15 -9.61 2.25 5.34
CA ILE A 15 -10.40 3.44 5.61
C ILE A 15 -9.52 4.67 5.43
N ILE A 16 -9.96 5.60 4.60
CA ILE A 16 -9.35 6.92 4.46
C ILE A 16 -10.35 7.94 5.00
N GLU A 17 -9.96 8.61 6.07
CA GLU A 17 -10.72 9.71 6.65
C GLU A 17 -10.04 11.03 6.32
N GLY A 18 -10.83 12.00 5.88
CA GLY A 18 -10.35 13.34 5.57
C GLY A 18 -11.36 14.40 6.02
N CYS A 19 -10.87 15.60 6.30
CA CYS A 19 -11.71 16.77 6.50
C CYS A 19 -11.43 17.75 5.36
N PHE A 20 -12.46 18.39 4.83
CA PHE A 20 -12.30 19.45 3.86
C PHE A 20 -12.17 20.80 4.58
N ASP A 21 -10.94 21.32 4.64
CA ASP A 21 -10.55 22.50 5.44
C ASP A 21 -11.45 23.74 5.23
N HIS A 22 -12.04 23.89 4.04
CA HIS A 22 -12.84 25.06 3.69
C HIS A 22 -14.33 24.94 4.05
N THR A 23 -14.86 23.73 4.25
CA THR A 23 -16.29 23.52 4.55
C THR A 23 -16.54 22.80 5.87
N GLY A 24 -15.49 22.26 6.51
CA GLY A 24 -15.62 21.45 7.73
C GLY A 24 -16.36 20.12 7.50
N PHE A 25 -16.52 19.70 6.24
CA PHE A 25 -17.12 18.42 5.91
C PHE A 25 -16.10 17.31 6.09
N SER A 26 -16.42 16.34 6.93
CA SER A 26 -15.67 15.09 7.03
C SER A 26 -16.11 14.12 5.93
N CYS A 27 -15.15 13.49 5.27
CA CYS A 27 -15.35 12.39 4.34
C CYS A 27 -14.70 11.12 4.87
N HIS A 28 -15.31 9.99 4.56
CA HIS A 28 -14.87 8.67 4.98
C HIS A 28 -15.00 7.74 3.76
N TYR A 29 -13.86 7.37 3.20
CA TYR A 29 -13.77 6.44 2.07
C TYR A 29 -13.39 5.07 2.58
N ARG A 30 -14.07 4.04 2.09
CA ARG A 30 -13.84 2.65 2.48
C ARG A 30 -13.61 1.81 1.24
N THR A 31 -12.67 0.89 1.35
CA THR A 31 -12.52 -0.24 0.45
C THR A 31 -12.16 -1.47 1.28
N SER A 32 -12.28 -2.64 0.70
CA SER A 32 -11.89 -3.87 1.36
C SER A 32 -11.18 -4.82 0.42
N TYR A 33 -10.37 -5.70 1.01
CA TYR A 33 -9.58 -6.69 0.29
C TYR A 33 -9.72 -8.05 0.94
N LEU A 34 -10.14 -9.04 0.15
CA LEU A 34 -10.12 -10.44 0.50
C LEU A 34 -8.70 -11.02 0.37
N PRO A 35 -8.43 -12.20 0.95
CA PRO A 35 -7.09 -12.79 0.92
C PRO A 35 -6.59 -13.05 -0.52
N ASP A 36 -7.51 -13.35 -1.44
CA ASP A 36 -7.21 -13.60 -2.85
C ASP A 36 -6.86 -12.32 -3.64
N GLU A 37 -7.14 -11.13 -3.09
CA GLU A 37 -6.78 -9.83 -3.66
C GLU A 37 -5.41 -9.34 -3.15
N LEU A 38 -4.73 -10.13 -2.31
CA LEU A 38 -3.41 -9.82 -1.76
C LEU A 38 -2.30 -10.39 -2.64
N LEU A 39 -1.64 -9.51 -3.38
CA LEU A 39 -0.56 -9.88 -4.28
C LEU A 39 0.79 -9.80 -3.55
N TRP A 40 1.30 -10.96 -3.13
CA TRP A 40 2.62 -11.12 -2.49
C TRP A 40 3.76 -10.99 -3.52
N ASP A 41 4.81 -10.27 -3.16
CA ASP A 41 5.95 -9.96 -4.06
C ASP A 41 5.54 -9.18 -5.30
N TYR A 42 4.50 -8.37 -5.18
CA TYR A 42 4.17 -7.37 -6.19
C TYR A 42 4.44 -5.98 -5.64
N GLN A 43 4.91 -5.10 -6.50
CA GLN A 43 5.02 -3.66 -6.27
C GLN A 43 4.11 -2.91 -7.23
N PHE A 44 3.53 -1.79 -6.79
CA PHE A 44 2.85 -0.87 -7.69
C PHE A 44 3.82 -0.27 -8.70
N SER A 45 3.33 -0.08 -9.92
CA SER A 45 4.01 0.67 -10.95
C SER A 45 4.04 2.15 -10.56
N PRO A 46 5.15 2.86 -10.79
CA PRO A 46 5.25 4.26 -10.41
C PRO A 46 4.26 5.12 -11.21
N CYS A 47 3.41 5.86 -10.50
CA CYS A 47 2.58 6.91 -11.07
C CYS A 47 3.45 8.15 -11.32
N ASN A 48 4.15 8.16 -12.45
CA ASN A 48 5.06 9.26 -12.78
C ASN A 48 4.31 10.57 -13.05
N PRO A 49 4.91 11.72 -12.72
CA PRO A 49 4.39 13.02 -13.13
C PRO A 49 4.49 13.18 -14.65
N THR A 50 3.49 13.86 -15.20
CA THR A 50 3.29 14.16 -16.61
C THR A 50 2.99 15.65 -16.76
N LEU A 51 2.94 16.15 -18.00
CA LEU A 51 2.59 17.55 -18.27
C LEU A 51 1.20 17.95 -17.72
N ASN A 52 0.29 16.98 -17.58
CA ASN A 52 -1.11 17.20 -17.20
C ASN A 52 -1.45 16.67 -15.79
N GLY A 53 -0.46 16.44 -14.92
CA GLY A 53 -0.66 15.83 -13.60
C GLY A 53 0.03 14.48 -13.50
N TYR A 54 -0.59 13.47 -12.90
CA TYR A 54 -0.01 12.12 -12.74
C TYR A 54 -0.57 11.13 -13.77
N ASP A 55 0.22 10.13 -14.15
CA ASP A 55 -0.25 9.02 -14.99
C ASP A 55 -1.13 8.05 -14.19
N TYR A 56 -2.38 8.44 -13.95
CA TYR A 56 -3.35 7.63 -13.22
C TYR A 56 -3.70 6.30 -13.91
N LYS A 57 -3.31 6.11 -15.18
CA LYS A 57 -3.48 4.81 -15.84
C LYS A 57 -2.63 3.72 -15.18
N LYS A 58 -1.55 4.13 -14.48
CA LYS A 58 -0.65 3.23 -13.75
C LYS A 58 -1.05 3.01 -12.30
N PHE A 59 -2.14 3.62 -11.83
CA PHE A 59 -2.51 3.61 -10.41
C PHE A 59 -2.74 2.19 -9.87
N ASN A 60 -3.40 1.33 -10.66
CA ASN A 60 -3.64 -0.07 -10.28
C ASN A 60 -2.65 -1.05 -10.94
N ASP A 61 -1.66 -0.57 -11.69
CA ASP A 61 -0.73 -1.44 -12.40
C ASP A 61 0.30 -1.99 -11.41
N VAL A 62 0.48 -3.31 -11.37
CA VAL A 62 1.42 -3.99 -10.45
C VAL A 62 2.44 -4.84 -11.21
N GLN A 63 3.62 -5.02 -10.64
CA GLN A 63 4.71 -5.82 -11.22
C GLN A 63 5.30 -6.77 -10.18
N LEU A 64 5.56 -8.02 -10.60
CA LEU A 64 6.23 -9.02 -9.77
C LEU A 64 7.70 -8.64 -9.55
N ILE A 65 8.16 -8.69 -8.30
CA ILE A 65 9.56 -8.47 -7.95
C ILE A 65 10.30 -9.81 -7.76
N SER A 66 11.53 -9.88 -8.27
CA SER A 66 12.34 -11.12 -8.25
C SER A 66 13.01 -11.39 -6.91
N SER A 67 13.15 -10.36 -6.07
CA SER A 67 13.84 -10.44 -4.78
C SER A 67 13.06 -9.63 -3.76
N HIS A 68 12.81 -10.25 -2.60
CA HIS A 68 12.25 -9.53 -1.48
C HIS A 68 13.37 -8.64 -0.93
N PRO A 69 13.17 -7.32 -0.78
CA PRO A 69 14.13 -6.47 -0.08
C PRO A 69 14.48 -7.05 1.30
N VAL A 70 15.78 -7.00 1.59
CA VAL A 70 16.35 -7.42 2.87
C VAL A 70 15.90 -6.43 3.95
N MET A 71 15.40 -6.97 5.05
CA MET A 71 14.84 -6.20 6.16
C MET A 71 15.90 -6.07 7.25
N ASN A 72 16.28 -4.85 7.60
CA ASN A 72 17.07 -4.59 8.80
C ASN A 72 16.10 -4.20 9.93
N TYR A 73 15.49 -5.21 10.56
CA TYR A 73 14.56 -4.99 11.68
C TYR A 73 15.26 -4.48 12.96
N ASP A 74 16.61 -4.47 12.98
CA ASP A 74 17.41 -4.13 14.16
C ASP A 74 17.75 -2.62 14.28
N ASP A 75 17.38 -1.77 13.32
CA ASP A 75 17.79 -0.34 13.27
C ASP A 75 16.71 0.67 13.73
N ASP A 76 15.50 0.22 14.09
CA ASP A 76 14.36 1.11 14.36
C ASP A 76 14.27 1.64 15.81
N GLU A 77 15.18 1.29 16.72
CA GLU A 77 15.12 1.79 18.12
C GLU A 77 15.66 3.21 18.34
N LEU A 78 16.22 3.90 17.34
CA LEU A 78 16.90 5.20 17.56
C LEU A 78 16.59 6.37 16.60
N ASN A 79 15.67 6.24 15.64
CA ASN A 79 15.39 7.33 14.70
C ASN A 79 13.91 7.73 14.64
N ASP A 80 13.44 8.49 15.65
CA ASP A 80 12.20 9.29 15.58
C ASP A 80 12.41 10.55 14.69
N VAL A 81 12.95 10.34 13.49
CA VAL A 81 12.96 11.34 12.42
C VAL A 81 12.32 10.68 11.22
N ARG A 82 11.05 11.03 11.01
CA ARG A 82 10.22 10.67 9.86
C ARG A 82 11.00 10.86 8.55
N THR A 83 11.61 9.80 8.06
CA THR A 83 11.89 9.62 6.63
C THR A 83 10.83 8.66 6.13
N SER A 84 10.01 9.15 5.21
CA SER A 84 8.89 8.43 4.59
C SER A 84 9.33 7.30 3.65
N GLU A 85 10.50 6.69 3.88
CA GLU A 85 11.17 5.83 2.90
C GLU A 85 11.32 4.37 3.30
N ASN A 86 10.92 3.97 4.51
CA ASN A 86 10.88 2.55 4.89
C ASN A 86 9.46 2.10 5.20
N ILE A 87 8.74 1.66 4.17
CA ILE A 87 7.53 0.82 4.34
C ILE A 87 7.97 -0.64 4.20
N PRO A 88 8.05 -1.43 5.28
CA PRO A 88 8.55 -2.80 5.19
C PRO A 88 7.43 -3.82 4.86
N GLN A 89 7.66 -4.55 3.76
CA GLN A 89 7.06 -5.80 3.22
C GLN A 89 5.57 -5.86 2.77
N PHE A 90 5.43 -6.27 1.51
CA PHE A 90 4.45 -5.84 0.50
C PHE A 90 3.54 -7.01 0.10
N ALA A 91 2.34 -7.02 0.67
CA ALA A 91 1.16 -7.38 -0.10
C ALA A 91 0.69 -6.09 -0.78
N THR A 92 0.63 -6.09 -2.11
CA THR A 92 -0.08 -5.02 -2.81
C THR A 92 -1.55 -5.38 -2.86
N PHE A 93 -2.38 -4.44 -2.39
CA PHE A 93 -3.84 -4.49 -2.51
C PHE A 93 -4.24 -3.88 -3.86
N ILE A 94 -5.12 -4.53 -4.63
CA ILE A 94 -5.51 -4.11 -5.99
C ILE A 94 -6.92 -3.53 -6.08
#